data_AF-A0A660Z3Z2-F1
#
_entry.id   AF-A0A660Z3Z2-F1
#
_cell.length_a   1.000
_cell.length_b   1.000
_cell.length_c   1.000
_cell.angle_alpha   90.00
_cell.angle_beta   90.00
_cell.angle_gamma   90.00
#
_symmetry.space_group_name_H-M   'P 1'
#
loop_
_entity.id
_entity.type
_entity.pdbx_description
1 polymer ?
#
loop_
_entity_poly.entity_id
_entity_poly.type
_entity_poly.pdbx_seq_one_letter_code
_entity_poly.pdbx_strand_id
1 'polypeptide(L)'
;MGFFTLATAKDTRPLILHEGVPGHYLQLVLSWANPDRIRRRFFDSGANEGIAFYVEELLLQYGLFDDSPKTREIIYSFMRLRALRVDVDINLAIGNYSIEQAGEYLASTVPMDLPTGLQEAGFFAYNPGQAISYQIGKLQILSLIAEAKVIMGEDFNLRHFHDYLMENGNVPIALLRWEYLGLSNEIEKLWPY
;
A
#
# COMPACT_ATOMS: atom_id res chain seq x y z
N MET A 1 9.81 3.67 23.39
CA MET A 1 8.89 2.98 22.46
C MET A 1 9.25 3.43 21.06
N GLY A 2 9.32 2.51 20.10
CA GLY A 2 9.60 2.86 18.71
C GLY A 2 8.44 3.63 18.07
N PHE A 3 8.70 4.22 16.91
CA PHE A 3 7.76 5.05 16.14
C PHE A 3 6.33 4.47 16.06
N PHE A 4 6.19 3.23 15.57
CA PHE A 4 4.86 2.62 15.39
C PHE A 4 4.14 2.37 16.71
N THR A 5 4.86 1.88 17.73
CA THR A 5 4.27 1.66 19.07
C THR A 5 3.80 2.96 19.70
N LEU A 6 4.56 4.05 19.53
CA LEU A 6 4.15 5.38 19.99
C LEU A 6 2.88 5.86 19.28
N ALA A 7 2.79 5.68 17.97
CA ALA A 7 1.59 6.01 17.21
C ALA A 7 0.37 5.21 17.70
N THR A 8 0.49 3.89 17.87
CA THR A 8 -0.58 3.04 18.39
C THR A 8 -1.03 3.44 19.80
N ALA A 9 -0.08 3.84 20.65
CA ALA A 9 -0.39 4.30 21.99
C ALA A 9 -1.17 5.63 22.00
N LYS A 10 -1.10 6.42 20.93
CA LYS A 10 -1.90 7.65 20.75
C LYS A 10 -3.28 7.35 20.17
N ASP A 11 -3.32 6.50 19.16
CA ASP A 11 -4.55 6.07 18.52
C ASP A 11 -4.31 4.72 17.82
N THR A 12 -5.12 3.73 18.13
CA THR A 12 -5.02 2.40 17.54
C THR A 12 -5.65 2.33 16.15
N ARG A 13 -6.54 3.27 15.80
CA ARG A 13 -7.32 3.24 14.55
C ARG A 13 -6.45 3.14 13.29
N PRO A 14 -5.36 3.93 13.10
CA PRO A 14 -4.56 3.84 11.87
C PRO A 14 -4.05 2.43 11.57
N LEU A 15 -3.50 1.72 12.56
CA LEU A 15 -3.03 0.35 12.37
C LEU A 15 -4.18 -0.66 12.28
N ILE A 16 -5.29 -0.46 13.01
CA ILE A 16 -6.47 -1.33 12.88
C ILE A 16 -7.06 -1.27 11.47
N LEU A 17 -7.05 -0.10 10.84
CA LEU A 17 -7.55 0.04 9.46
C LEU A 17 -6.62 -0.64 8.45
N HIS A 18 -5.31 -0.51 8.63
CA HIS A 18 -4.29 -1.13 7.77
C HIS A 18 -4.30 -2.66 7.89
N GLU A 19 -4.17 -3.19 9.10
CA GLU A 19 -4.03 -4.63 9.36
C GLU A 19 -5.39 -5.35 9.43
N GLY A 20 -6.43 -4.63 9.82
CA GLY A 20 -7.75 -5.18 10.12
C GLY A 20 -8.76 -4.88 9.03
N VAL A 21 -9.85 -4.23 9.42
CA VAL A 21 -10.98 -3.91 8.54
C VAL A 21 -11.00 -2.41 8.28
N PRO A 22 -11.04 -1.95 7.01
CA PRO A 22 -11.20 -2.75 5.78
C PRO A 22 -9.89 -3.13 5.06
N GLY A 23 -8.71 -3.04 5.71
CA GLY A 23 -7.42 -3.41 5.13
C GLY A 23 -7.17 -4.92 5.02
N HIS A 24 -5.98 -5.37 5.44
CA HIS A 24 -5.49 -6.73 5.19
C HIS A 24 -6.45 -7.83 5.63
N TYR A 25 -7.01 -7.76 6.83
CA TYR A 25 -7.91 -8.81 7.31
C TYR A 25 -9.13 -8.98 6.38
N LEU A 26 -9.76 -7.88 5.96
CA LEU A 26 -10.91 -7.95 5.07
C LEU A 26 -10.52 -8.49 3.68
N GLN A 27 -9.44 -7.97 3.11
CA GLN A 27 -8.90 -8.44 1.83
C GLN A 27 -8.61 -9.95 1.86
N LEU A 28 -7.92 -10.43 2.90
CA LEU A 28 -7.54 -11.84 3.01
C LEU A 28 -8.76 -12.74 3.20
N VAL A 29 -9.73 -12.35 4.01
CA VAL A 29 -10.96 -13.14 4.19
C VAL A 29 -11.73 -13.28 2.88
N LEU A 30 -11.88 -12.20 2.11
CA LEU A 30 -12.63 -12.20 0.86
C LEU A 30 -11.87 -12.94 -0.26
N SER A 31 -10.59 -12.65 -0.45
CA SER A 31 -9.77 -13.33 -1.46
C SER A 31 -9.57 -14.82 -1.16
N TRP A 32 -9.56 -15.24 0.11
CA TRP A 32 -9.49 -16.66 0.48
C TRP A 32 -10.75 -17.47 0.12
N ALA A 33 -11.89 -16.79 -0.06
CA ALA A 33 -13.12 -17.40 -0.52
C ALA A 33 -13.16 -17.61 -2.05
N ASN A 34 -12.16 -17.13 -2.80
CA ASN A 34 -12.14 -17.20 -4.26
C ASN A 34 -12.18 -18.67 -4.74
N PRO A 35 -13.04 -19.03 -5.72
CA PRO A 35 -13.15 -20.40 -6.20
C PRO A 35 -11.84 -20.90 -6.84
N ASP A 36 -11.10 -20.00 -7.51
CA ASP A 36 -9.82 -20.33 -8.13
C ASP A 36 -8.74 -20.55 -7.07
N ARG A 37 -8.13 -21.74 -7.10
CA ARG A 37 -7.08 -22.15 -6.15
C ARG A 37 -5.79 -21.37 -6.34
N ILE A 38 -5.50 -20.90 -7.56
CA ILE A 38 -4.31 -20.10 -7.85
C ILE A 38 -4.48 -18.72 -7.23
N ARG A 39 -5.63 -18.06 -7.48
CA ARG A 39 -5.94 -16.74 -6.89
C ARG A 39 -5.89 -16.74 -5.37
N ARG A 40 -6.41 -17.79 -4.72
CA ARG A 40 -6.35 -17.94 -3.26
C ARG A 40 -4.95 -18.00 -2.66
N ARG A 41 -3.96 -18.44 -3.44
CA ARG A 41 -2.61 -18.78 -2.93
C ARG A 41 -1.52 -17.90 -3.50
N PHE A 42 -1.79 -17.16 -4.56
CA PHE A 42 -0.87 -16.17 -5.07
C PHE A 42 -0.70 -15.06 -4.02
N PHE A 43 0.49 -14.49 -3.99
CA PHE A 43 0.82 -13.39 -3.10
C PHE A 43 1.57 -12.32 -3.89
N ASP A 44 1.04 -11.11 -3.84
CA ASP A 44 1.67 -9.92 -4.41
C ASP A 44 1.75 -8.84 -3.33
N SER A 45 2.97 -8.44 -2.95
CA SER A 45 3.16 -7.40 -1.94
C SER A 45 2.59 -6.06 -2.37
N GLY A 46 2.67 -5.72 -3.67
CA GLY A 46 2.14 -4.46 -4.19
C GLY A 46 0.63 -4.40 -4.05
N ALA A 47 -0.07 -5.49 -4.36
CA ALA A 47 -1.50 -5.55 -4.20
C ALA A 47 -1.91 -5.60 -2.71
N ASN A 48 -1.25 -6.44 -1.90
CA ASN A 48 -1.52 -6.53 -0.46
C ASN A 48 -1.30 -5.21 0.27
N GLU A 49 -0.09 -4.66 0.20
CA GLU A 49 0.28 -3.42 0.89
C GLU A 49 -0.35 -2.19 0.27
N GLY A 50 -0.54 -2.20 -1.05
CA GLY A 50 -1.22 -1.14 -1.78
C GLY A 50 -2.69 -1.00 -1.38
N ILE A 51 -3.42 -2.11 -1.20
CA ILE A 51 -4.83 -2.10 -0.76
C ILE A 51 -4.95 -1.49 0.64
N ALA A 52 -4.16 -1.97 1.59
CA ALA A 52 -4.20 -1.47 2.96
C ALA A 52 -3.82 0.02 3.02
N PHE A 53 -2.80 0.43 2.26
CA PHE A 53 -2.39 1.83 2.22
C PHE A 53 -3.39 2.75 1.49
N TYR A 54 -4.05 2.25 0.44
CA TYR A 54 -5.17 2.93 -0.21
C TYR A 54 -6.32 3.16 0.76
N VAL A 55 -6.70 2.14 1.54
CA VAL A 55 -7.79 2.19 2.52
C VAL A 55 -7.53 3.25 3.60
N GLU A 56 -6.29 3.35 4.10
CA GLU A 56 -5.93 4.38 5.07
C GLU A 56 -6.20 5.79 4.53
N GLU A 57 -5.76 6.07 3.31
CA GLU A 57 -6.00 7.38 2.69
C GLU A 57 -7.48 7.58 2.37
N LEU A 58 -8.18 6.57 1.87
CA LEU A 58 -9.60 6.64 1.58
C LEU A 58 -10.38 7.11 2.82
N LEU A 59 -10.21 6.43 3.94
CA LEU A 59 -10.94 6.74 5.16
C LEU A 59 -10.54 8.09 5.77
N LEU A 60 -9.27 8.48 5.61
CA LEU A 60 -8.81 9.83 5.96
C LEU A 60 -9.55 10.90 5.13
N GLN A 61 -9.68 10.72 3.82
CA GLN A 61 -10.36 11.68 2.93
C GLN A 61 -11.88 11.69 3.12
N TYR A 62 -12.47 10.57 3.55
CA TYR A 62 -13.90 10.45 3.84
C TYR A 62 -14.28 10.94 5.24
N GLY A 63 -13.35 11.54 5.99
CA GLY A 63 -13.63 12.25 7.24
C GLY A 63 -13.62 11.39 8.49
N LEU A 64 -13.11 10.15 8.44
CA LEU A 64 -13.04 9.26 9.63
C LEU A 64 -12.25 9.88 10.80
N PHE A 65 -11.33 10.80 10.50
CA PHE A 65 -10.43 11.42 11.47
C PHE A 65 -10.61 12.95 11.58
N ASP A 66 -11.72 13.50 11.10
CA ASP A 66 -11.96 14.96 11.14
C ASP A 66 -12.05 15.51 12.57
N ASP A 67 -12.49 14.68 13.51
CA ASP A 67 -12.54 15.00 14.93
C ASP A 67 -11.19 14.85 15.66
N SER A 68 -10.16 14.30 14.99
CA SER A 68 -8.85 14.02 15.59
C SER A 68 -7.68 14.52 14.73
N PRO A 69 -7.37 15.83 14.79
CA PRO A 69 -6.22 16.41 14.07
C PRO A 69 -4.89 15.70 14.35
N LYS A 70 -4.67 15.22 15.58
CA LYS A 70 -3.45 14.48 15.93
C LYS A 70 -3.36 13.09 15.30
N THR A 71 -4.47 12.41 15.12
CA THR A 71 -4.47 11.14 14.38
C THR A 71 -4.17 11.38 12.89
N ARG A 72 -4.66 12.49 12.32
CA ARG A 72 -4.32 12.89 10.94
C ARG A 72 -2.82 13.13 10.76
N GLU A 73 -2.18 13.85 11.70
CA GLU A 73 -0.71 14.05 11.70
C GLU A 73 0.06 12.72 11.72
N ILE A 74 -0.41 11.73 12.50
CA ILE A 74 0.19 10.38 12.53
C ILE A 74 0.06 9.69 11.18
N ILE A 75 -1.14 9.69 10.57
CA ILE A 75 -1.37 9.05 9.27
C ILE A 75 -0.53 9.74 8.18
N TYR A 76 -0.44 11.07 8.19
CA TYR A 76 0.46 11.79 7.28
C TYR A 76 1.93 11.41 7.47
N SER A 77 2.36 11.14 8.70
CA SER A 77 3.72 10.66 8.99
C SER A 77 3.96 9.24 8.44
N PHE A 78 2.96 8.35 8.53
CA PHE A 78 3.02 7.02 7.90
C PHE A 78 3.05 7.11 6.37
N MET A 79 2.21 7.96 5.78
CA MET A 79 2.22 8.23 4.34
C MET A 79 3.57 8.75 3.87
N ARG A 80 4.15 9.71 4.62
CA ARG A 80 5.48 10.25 4.34
C ARG A 80 6.55 9.16 4.40
N LEU A 81 6.53 8.31 5.42
CA LEU A 81 7.45 7.18 5.51
C LEU A 81 7.35 6.28 4.27
N ARG A 82 6.15 5.84 3.90
CA ARG A 82 5.96 4.96 2.73
C ARG A 82 6.36 5.61 1.40
N ALA A 83 6.23 6.93 1.28
CA ALA A 83 6.75 7.65 0.12
C ALA A 83 8.30 7.66 0.10
N LEU A 84 8.93 7.94 1.24
CA LEU A 84 10.40 7.99 1.36
C LEU A 84 11.06 6.60 1.28
N ARG A 85 10.33 5.55 1.67
CA ARG A 85 10.74 4.15 1.47
C ARG A 85 11.05 3.85 0.01
N VAL A 86 10.39 4.52 -0.95
CA VAL A 86 10.68 4.31 -2.39
C VAL A 86 12.11 4.69 -2.73
N ASP A 87 12.53 5.88 -2.30
CA ASP A 87 13.89 6.37 -2.52
C ASP A 87 14.92 5.51 -1.78
N VAL A 88 14.64 5.18 -0.51
CA VAL A 88 15.52 4.35 0.31
C VAL A 88 15.73 2.95 -0.28
N ASP A 89 14.66 2.27 -0.69
CA ASP A 89 14.72 0.90 -1.22
C ASP A 89 15.51 0.84 -2.53
N ILE A 90 15.27 1.78 -3.44
CA ILE A 90 16.03 1.87 -4.70
C ILE A 90 17.51 2.13 -4.42
N ASN A 91 17.83 3.12 -3.58
CA ASN A 91 19.21 3.51 -3.31
C ASN A 91 19.98 2.46 -2.50
N LEU A 92 19.31 1.71 -1.62
CA LEU A 92 19.90 0.53 -0.97
C LEU A 92 20.18 -0.57 -1.99
N ALA A 93 19.21 -0.90 -2.84
CA ALA A 93 19.32 -1.99 -3.81
C ALA A 93 20.43 -1.78 -4.85
N ILE A 94 20.65 -0.53 -5.28
CA ILE A 94 21.71 -0.18 -6.26
C ILE A 94 23.02 0.25 -5.60
N GLY A 95 23.11 0.24 -4.27
CA GLY A 95 24.33 0.51 -3.52
C GLY A 95 24.71 1.99 -3.40
N ASN A 96 23.76 2.92 -3.61
CA ASN A 96 23.97 4.35 -3.39
C ASN A 96 23.90 4.71 -1.90
N TYR A 97 23.13 3.97 -1.10
CA TYR A 97 23.04 4.13 0.35
C TYR A 97 23.64 2.93 1.09
N SER A 98 24.36 3.19 2.18
CA SER A 98 24.55 2.21 3.24
C SER A 98 23.29 2.10 4.12
N ILE A 99 23.17 1.03 4.92
CA ILE A 99 22.07 0.87 5.87
C ILE A 99 22.03 2.03 6.88
N GLU A 100 23.20 2.49 7.33
CA GLU A 100 23.34 3.61 8.26
C GLU A 100 22.84 4.91 7.64
N GLN A 101 23.27 5.21 6.41
CA GLN A 101 22.84 6.41 5.68
C GLN A 101 21.33 6.41 5.46
N ALA A 102 20.76 5.28 5.04
CA ALA A 102 19.32 5.14 4.86
C ALA A 102 18.55 5.30 6.18
N GLY A 103 19.04 4.70 7.27
CA GLY A 103 18.40 4.80 8.59
C GLY A 103 18.44 6.22 9.15
N GLU A 104 19.56 6.91 9.02
CA GLU A 104 19.70 8.33 9.39
C GLU A 104 18.81 9.24 8.54
N TYR A 105 18.70 8.96 7.23
CA TYR A 105 17.79 9.67 6.34
C TYR A 105 16.34 9.53 6.80
N LEU A 106 15.88 8.30 7.07
CA LEU A 106 14.51 8.07 7.56
C LEU A 106 14.27 8.74 8.92
N ALA A 107 15.21 8.65 9.85
CA ALA A 107 15.09 9.24 11.18
C ALA A 107 15.15 10.78 11.20
N SER A 108 15.84 11.40 10.24
CA SER A 108 15.90 12.86 10.11
C SER A 108 14.72 13.44 9.35
N THR A 109 14.00 12.62 8.56
CA THR A 109 12.90 13.07 7.73
C THR A 109 11.54 12.72 8.34
N VAL A 110 11.33 11.50 8.83
CA VAL A 110 10.09 11.07 9.50
C VAL A 110 10.24 11.29 11.01
N PRO A 111 9.17 11.60 11.77
CA PRO A 111 9.24 11.72 13.23
C PRO A 111 9.42 10.34 13.91
N MET A 112 10.50 9.65 13.58
CA MET A 112 10.90 8.34 14.11
C MET A 112 12.28 8.41 14.77
N ASP A 113 12.54 7.50 15.70
CA ASP A 113 13.85 7.34 16.31
C ASP A 113 14.83 6.59 15.38
N LEU A 114 16.14 6.87 15.54
CA LEU A 114 17.20 6.25 14.74
C LEU A 114 17.20 4.71 14.80
N PRO A 115 17.00 4.04 15.95
CA PRO A 115 16.89 2.59 15.98
C PRO A 115 15.77 2.04 15.08
N THR A 116 14.60 2.69 15.05
CA THR A 116 13.53 2.35 14.11
C THR A 116 13.98 2.55 12.66
N GLY A 117 14.61 3.69 12.35
CA GLY A 117 15.11 3.97 10.99
C GLY A 117 16.13 2.94 10.50
N LEU A 118 17.06 2.53 11.36
CA LEU A 118 18.06 1.49 11.04
C LEU A 118 17.40 0.11 10.84
N GLN A 119 16.38 -0.21 11.63
CA GLN A 119 15.62 -1.45 11.46
C GLN A 119 14.91 -1.50 10.10
N GLU A 120 14.23 -0.41 9.74
CA GLU A 120 13.59 -0.24 8.44
C GLU A 120 14.59 -0.40 7.29
N ALA A 121 15.70 0.35 7.33
CA ALA A 121 16.74 0.30 6.31
C ALA A 121 17.37 -1.09 6.17
N GLY A 122 17.66 -1.76 7.29
CA GLY A 122 18.20 -3.12 7.29
C GLY A 122 17.22 -4.14 6.69
N PHE A 123 15.92 -3.99 6.96
CA PHE A 123 14.89 -4.85 6.39
C PHE A 123 14.76 -4.67 4.87
N PHE A 124 14.84 -3.45 4.35
CA PHE A 124 14.77 -3.18 2.91
C PHE A 124 16.05 -3.59 2.17
N ALA A 125 17.23 -3.42 2.80
CA ALA A 125 18.47 -3.95 2.27
C ALA A 125 18.43 -5.48 2.13
N TYR A 126 17.75 -6.18 3.06
CA TYR A 126 17.55 -7.62 3.00
C TYR A 126 16.47 -8.05 2.01
N ASN A 127 15.45 -7.21 1.74
CA ASN A 127 14.35 -7.49 0.81
C ASN A 127 14.20 -6.38 -0.25
N PRO A 128 15.11 -6.28 -1.23
CA PRO A 128 15.03 -5.26 -2.27
C PRO A 128 13.68 -5.28 -3.00
N GLY A 129 13.03 -4.12 -3.10
CA GLY A 129 11.72 -3.97 -3.76
C GLY A 129 10.51 -4.20 -2.84
N GLN A 130 10.72 -4.56 -1.58
CA GLN A 130 9.60 -4.69 -0.63
C GLN A 130 9.05 -3.32 -0.24
N ALA A 131 9.91 -2.33 0.01
CA ALA A 131 9.48 -1.02 0.51
C ALA A 131 8.74 -0.22 -0.57
N ILE A 132 9.12 -0.36 -1.84
CA ILE A 132 8.41 0.29 -2.95
C ILE A 132 6.97 -0.22 -3.11
N SER A 133 6.68 -1.45 -2.67
CA SER A 133 5.41 -2.14 -2.94
C SER A 133 4.19 -1.39 -2.38
N TYR A 134 4.31 -0.80 -1.19
CA TYR A 134 3.26 0.01 -0.56
C TYR A 134 2.83 1.17 -1.46
N GLN A 135 3.79 2.03 -1.81
CA GLN A 135 3.51 3.29 -2.52
C GLN A 135 3.12 3.03 -3.97
N ILE A 136 3.82 2.11 -4.66
CA ILE A 136 3.50 1.77 -6.05
C ILE A 136 2.14 1.08 -6.13
N GLY A 137 1.85 0.12 -5.24
CA GLY A 137 0.57 -0.57 -5.20
C GLY A 137 -0.60 0.38 -4.99
N LYS A 138 -0.50 1.28 -4.01
CA LYS A 138 -1.51 2.33 -3.78
C LYS A 138 -1.71 3.20 -5.03
N LEU A 139 -0.64 3.65 -5.68
CA LEU A 139 -0.73 4.50 -6.88
C LEU A 139 -1.38 3.76 -8.05
N GLN A 140 -1.08 2.48 -8.24
CA GLN A 140 -1.73 1.66 -9.26
C GLN A 140 -3.23 1.49 -9.00
N ILE A 141 -3.65 1.28 -7.74
CA ILE A 141 -5.07 1.21 -7.37
C ILE A 141 -5.78 2.55 -7.63
N LEU A 142 -5.17 3.67 -7.23
CA LEU A 142 -5.73 5.00 -7.49
C LEU A 142 -5.85 5.29 -9.00
N SER A 143 -4.85 4.91 -9.79
CA SER A 143 -4.88 5.03 -11.24
C SER A 143 -6.00 4.18 -11.85
N LEU A 144 -6.17 2.95 -11.37
CA LEU A 144 -7.22 2.05 -11.82
C LEU A 144 -8.63 2.60 -11.50
N ILE A 145 -8.83 3.15 -10.30
CA ILE A 145 -10.10 3.82 -9.94
C ILE A 145 -10.38 4.99 -10.87
N ALA A 146 -9.37 5.84 -11.10
CA ALA A 146 -9.52 7.01 -11.96
C ALA A 146 -9.86 6.61 -13.40
N GLU A 147 -9.15 5.64 -13.96
CA GLU A 147 -9.39 5.12 -15.31
C GLU A 147 -10.77 4.46 -15.43
N ALA A 148 -11.17 3.66 -14.43
CA ALA A 148 -12.51 3.07 -14.37
C ALA A 148 -13.60 4.14 -14.37
N LYS A 149 -13.45 5.22 -13.58
CA LYS A 149 -14.42 6.31 -13.56
C LYS A 149 -14.50 7.03 -14.91
N VAL A 150 -13.37 7.22 -15.59
CA VAL A 150 -13.34 7.85 -16.91
C VAL A 150 -14.03 6.99 -17.97
N ILE A 151 -13.77 5.68 -17.98
CA ILE A 151 -14.32 4.76 -18.99
C ILE A 151 -15.81 4.49 -18.76
N MET A 152 -16.21 4.24 -17.51
CA MET A 152 -17.58 3.85 -17.17
C MET A 152 -18.51 5.05 -16.95
N GLY A 153 -17.98 6.26 -16.77
CA GLY A 153 -18.79 7.48 -16.63
C GLY A 153 -19.77 7.38 -15.45
N GLU A 154 -21.07 7.58 -15.72
CA GLU A 154 -22.14 7.49 -14.73
C GLU A 154 -22.40 6.07 -14.23
N ASP A 155 -22.01 5.04 -15.00
CA ASP A 155 -22.16 3.64 -14.60
C ASP A 155 -21.11 3.20 -13.58
N PHE A 156 -20.08 4.03 -13.34
CA PHE A 156 -19.05 3.73 -12.34
C PHE A 156 -19.64 3.71 -10.93
N ASN A 157 -19.45 2.59 -10.24
CA ASN A 157 -19.84 2.42 -8.84
C ASN A 157 -18.62 2.05 -7.98
N LEU A 158 -18.25 2.94 -7.05
CA LEU A 158 -17.07 2.74 -6.19
C LEU A 158 -17.18 1.51 -5.28
N ARG A 159 -18.39 1.19 -4.80
CA ARG A 159 -18.62 -0.01 -3.98
C ARG A 159 -18.35 -1.27 -4.82
N HIS A 160 -18.89 -1.34 -6.04
CA HIS A 160 -18.63 -2.48 -6.93
C HIS A 160 -17.14 -2.62 -7.24
N PHE A 161 -16.42 -1.51 -7.44
CA PHE A 161 -14.98 -1.52 -7.60
C PHE A 161 -14.26 -2.10 -6.37
N HIS A 162 -14.67 -1.71 -5.15
CA HIS A 162 -14.09 -2.25 -3.92
C HIS A 162 -14.39 -3.74 -3.74
N ASP A 163 -15.61 -4.19 -4.04
CA ASP A 163 -15.97 -5.60 -3.98
C ASP A 163 -15.06 -6.41 -4.92
N TYR A 164 -14.90 -5.95 -6.17
CA TYR A 164 -13.99 -6.56 -7.14
C TYR A 164 -12.54 -6.59 -6.66
N LEU A 165 -12.03 -5.46 -6.15
CA LEU A 165 -10.66 -5.33 -5.66
C LEU A 165 -10.41 -6.27 -4.47
N MET A 166 -11.35 -6.39 -3.53
CA MET A 166 -11.17 -7.19 -2.32
C MET A 166 -11.28 -8.70 -2.59
N GLU A 167 -12.20 -9.11 -3.47
CA GLU A 167 -12.41 -10.52 -3.83
C GLU A 167 -11.27 -11.11 -4.67
N ASN A 168 -10.53 -10.25 -5.38
CA ASN A 168 -9.46 -10.67 -6.30
C ASN A 168 -8.06 -10.17 -5.89
N GLY A 169 -7.95 -9.38 -4.84
CA GLY A 169 -6.89 -8.39 -4.65
C GLY A 169 -5.47 -8.86 -4.38
N ASN A 170 -5.17 -10.15 -4.19
CA ASN A 170 -3.80 -10.59 -3.90
C ASN A 170 -3.09 -11.12 -5.15
N VAL A 171 -3.28 -10.43 -6.27
CA VAL A 171 -2.66 -10.71 -7.58
C VAL A 171 -2.14 -9.38 -8.17
N PRO A 172 -1.27 -9.40 -9.20
CA PRO A 172 -0.74 -8.17 -9.77
C PRO A 172 -1.83 -7.20 -10.20
N ILE A 173 -1.71 -5.92 -9.83
CA ILE A 173 -2.75 -4.91 -10.12
C ILE A 173 -2.98 -4.72 -11.62
N ALA A 174 -1.96 -4.96 -12.45
CA ALA A 174 -2.09 -4.95 -13.91
C ALA A 174 -3.07 -6.04 -14.42
N LEU A 175 -3.10 -7.22 -13.78
CA LEU A 175 -4.05 -8.29 -14.10
C LEU A 175 -5.47 -7.86 -13.69
N LEU A 176 -5.61 -7.30 -12.49
CA LEU A 176 -6.90 -6.78 -12.01
C LEU A 176 -7.44 -5.69 -12.93
N ARG A 177 -6.58 -4.79 -13.40
CA ARG A 177 -6.92 -3.75 -14.36
C ARG A 177 -7.39 -4.33 -15.69
N TRP A 178 -6.66 -5.30 -16.24
CA TRP A 178 -7.03 -5.95 -17.49
C TRP A 178 -8.41 -6.61 -17.40
N GLU A 179 -8.67 -7.36 -16.34
CA GLU A 179 -9.94 -8.07 -16.15
C GLU A 179 -11.11 -7.12 -15.88
N TYR A 180 -10.89 -6.04 -15.12
CA TYR A 180 -11.94 -5.09 -14.77
C TYR A 180 -12.34 -4.18 -15.94
N LEU A 181 -11.37 -3.73 -16.74
CA LEU A 181 -11.58 -2.76 -17.82
C LEU A 181 -11.55 -3.38 -19.22
N GLY A 182 -11.12 -4.62 -19.36
CA GLY A 182 -10.90 -5.27 -20.65
C GLY A 182 -9.67 -4.74 -21.42
N LEU A 183 -8.72 -4.07 -20.74
CA LEU A 183 -7.57 -3.39 -21.36
C LEU A 183 -6.26 -4.18 -21.15
N SER A 184 -5.75 -4.83 -22.19
CA SER A 184 -4.53 -5.66 -22.17
C SER A 184 -3.21 -4.90 -22.36
N ASN A 185 -3.27 -3.60 -22.65
CA ASN A 185 -2.13 -2.77 -23.05
C ASN A 185 -0.96 -2.71 -22.04
N GLU A 186 -1.20 -2.95 -20.74
CA GLU A 186 -0.13 -3.06 -19.75
C GLU A 186 0.50 -4.46 -19.72
N ILE A 187 -0.32 -5.50 -19.90
CA ILE A 187 0.13 -6.90 -19.93
C ILE A 187 0.96 -7.16 -21.19
N GLU A 188 0.54 -6.64 -22.34
CA GLU A 188 1.26 -6.77 -23.62
C GLU A 188 2.67 -6.17 -23.58
N LYS A 189 2.88 -5.12 -22.75
CA LYS A 189 4.22 -4.55 -22.54
C LYS A 189 5.13 -5.46 -21.73
N LEU A 190 4.56 -6.26 -20.83
CA LEU A 190 5.30 -7.19 -19.97
C LEU A 190 5.60 -8.51 -20.68
N TRP A 191 4.79 -8.89 -21.68
CA TRP A 191 4.92 -10.15 -22.41
C TRP A 191 4.80 -9.96 -23.92
N PRO A 192 5.86 -9.47 -24.61
CA PRO A 192 5.80 -9.04 -26.00
C PRO A 192 5.83 -10.18 -27.05
N TYR A 193 5.27 -11.36 -26.77
CA TYR A 193 5.34 -12.54 -27.65
C TYR A 193 3.99 -13.18 -27.93
#